data_AF-A0A967QAL9-F1
#
_entry.id   AF-A0A967QAL9-F1
#
_cell.length_a   1.000
_cell.length_b   1.000
_cell.length_c   1.000
_cell.angle_alpha   90.00
_cell.angle_beta   90.00
_cell.angle_gamma   90.00
#
_symmetry.space_group_name_H-M   'P 1'
#
loop_
_entity.id
_entity.type
_entity.pdbx_description
1 polymer ?
#
loop_
_entity_poly.entity_id
_entity_poly.type
_entity_poly.pdbx_seq_one_letter_code
_entity_poly.pdbx_strand_id
1 'polypeptide(L)'
;ANGDRPFFAYSTNYLVDLENAIIVDVEATAPIRQAEVGAVRDMLVRARSRFDLHPGVLAADTAYGGADMLGWLVEEQDIEPHIPVFD
;
A
#
# COMPACT_ATOMS: atom_id res chain seq x y z
N ALA A 1 6.48 6.36 -21.80
CA ALA A 1 7.91 6.73 -21.81
C ALA A 1 8.53 6.16 -23.08
N ASN A 2 9.24 6.97 -23.88
CA ASN A 2 9.97 6.49 -25.06
C ASN A 2 11.25 5.79 -24.58
N GLY A 3 11.34 4.48 -24.82
CA GLY A 3 12.18 3.50 -24.12
C GLY A 3 13.70 3.52 -24.37
N ASP A 4 14.32 4.68 -24.64
CA ASP A 4 15.74 4.74 -25.02
C ASP A 4 16.70 5.25 -23.92
N ARG A 5 16.22 5.57 -22.70
CA ARG A 5 17.10 5.97 -21.58
C ARG A 5 16.60 5.42 -20.24
N PRO A 6 17.48 4.85 -19.39
CA PRO A 6 17.12 4.55 -18.02
C PRO A 6 16.74 5.85 -17.31
N PHE A 7 15.54 5.88 -16.73
CA PHE A 7 14.97 7.02 -16.04
C PHE A 7 14.78 6.64 -14.57
N PHE A 8 15.24 7.51 -13.67
CA PHE A 8 14.93 7.38 -12.25
C PHE A 8 13.52 7.92 -12.01
N ALA A 9 12.57 7.00 -11.81
CA ALA A 9 11.23 7.30 -11.35
C ALA A 9 11.15 7.19 -9.83
N TYR A 10 10.14 7.82 -9.25
CA TYR A 10 9.63 7.47 -7.92
C TYR A 10 8.13 7.29 -8.04
N SER A 11 7.60 6.22 -7.44
CA SER A 11 6.17 6.06 -7.22
C SER A 11 5.81 6.80 -5.94
N THR A 12 4.71 7.55 -5.95
CA THR A 12 4.14 8.14 -4.72
C THR A 12 2.96 7.28 -4.30
N ASN A 13 3.09 6.60 -3.16
CA ASN A 13 2.04 5.79 -2.59
C ASN A 13 1.24 6.65 -1.61
N TYR A 14 -0.08 6.57 -1.69
CA TYR A 14 -0.99 7.32 -0.83
C TYR A 14 -1.81 6.33 -0.02
N LEU A 15 -1.90 6.55 1.29
CA LEU A 15 -2.93 5.94 2.11
C LEU A 15 -4.10 6.94 2.19
N VAL A 16 -5.27 6.52 1.74
CA VAL A 16 -6.44 7.38 1.59
C VAL A 16 -7.59 6.81 2.42
N ASP A 17 -8.16 7.65 3.28
CA ASP A 17 -9.46 7.41 3.88
C ASP A 17 -10.55 7.66 2.82
N LEU A 18 -11.20 6.58 2.41
CA LEU A 18 -12.21 6.60 1.36
C LEU A 18 -13.56 7.17 1.81
N GLU A 19 -13.86 7.16 3.12
CA GLU A 19 -15.11 7.71 3.64
C GLU A 19 -15.06 9.24 3.66
N ASN A 20 -13.91 9.80 4.04
CA ASN A 20 -13.73 11.24 4.21
C ASN A 20 -12.98 11.91 3.04
N ALA A 21 -12.48 11.11 2.08
CA ALA A 21 -11.66 11.56 0.96
C ALA A 21 -10.39 12.32 1.38
N ILE A 22 -9.71 11.81 2.43
CA ILE A 22 -8.51 12.43 3.01
C ILE A 22 -7.30 11.54 2.74
N ILE A 23 -6.21 12.14 2.26
CA ILE A 23 -4.90 11.48 2.24
C ILE A 23 -4.34 11.52 3.68
N VAL A 24 -4.22 10.35 4.30
CA VAL A 24 -3.78 10.22 5.70
C VAL A 24 -2.28 10.00 5.82
N ASP A 25 -1.66 9.42 4.80
CA ASP A 25 -0.21 9.21 4.73
C ASP A 25 0.28 9.18 3.28
N VAL A 26 1.57 9.45 3.08
CA VAL A 26 2.23 9.40 1.78
C VAL A 26 3.64 8.83 1.93
N GLU A 27 4.02 7.94 1.01
CA GLU A 27 5.37 7.38 0.97
C GLU A 27 5.89 7.26 -0.45
N ALA A 28 7.03 7.91 -0.71
CA ALA A 28 7.71 7.85 -1.99
C ALA A 28 8.67 6.65 -2.04
N THR A 29 8.54 5.80 -3.04
CA THR A 29 9.39 4.62 -3.23
C THR A 29 10.05 4.62 -4.59
N ALA A 30 11.20 3.95 -4.71
CA ALA A 30 11.69 3.53 -6.02
C ALA A 30 10.62 2.63 -6.68
N PRO A 31 10.50 2.60 -8.02
CA PRO A 31 9.45 1.90 -8.76
C PRO A 31 9.80 0.42 -8.86
N ILE A 32 10.03 -0.20 -7.71
CA ILE A 32 10.32 -1.62 -7.55
C ILE A 32 9.27 -2.21 -6.60
N ARG A 33 8.71 -3.35 -6.99
CA ARG A 33 7.54 -3.95 -6.33
C ARG A 33 7.77 -4.22 -4.84
N GLN A 34 8.98 -4.63 -4.46
CA GLN A 34 9.33 -4.87 -3.05
C GLN A 34 9.25 -3.61 -2.19
N ALA A 35 9.64 -2.45 -2.73
CA ALA A 35 9.57 -1.20 -2.00
C ALA A 35 8.13 -0.71 -1.88
N GLU A 36 7.31 -0.89 -2.93
CA GLU A 36 5.90 -0.51 -2.91
C GLU A 36 5.10 -1.32 -1.88
N VAL A 37 5.29 -2.64 -1.82
CA VAL A 37 4.63 -3.48 -0.79
C VAL A 37 5.08 -3.11 0.63
N GLY A 38 6.37 -2.79 0.81
CA GLY A 38 6.90 -2.29 2.09
C GLY A 38 6.21 -1.00 2.54
N ALA A 39 6.05 -0.04 1.61
CA ALA A 39 5.43 1.24 1.92
C ALA A 39 3.98 1.12 2.42
N VAL A 40 3.19 0.17 1.91
CA VAL A 40 1.82 -0.04 2.44
C VAL A 40 1.84 -0.47 3.89
N ARG A 41 2.72 -1.40 4.27
CA ARG A 41 2.84 -1.86 5.66
C ARG A 41 3.29 -0.72 6.57
N ASP A 42 4.30 0.03 6.14
CA ASP A 42 4.85 1.15 6.91
C ASP A 42 3.84 2.27 7.09
N MET A 43 3.08 2.63 6.04
CA MET A 43 2.00 3.61 6.11
C MET A 43 0.86 3.16 7.07
N LEU A 44 0.44 1.89 7.02
CA LEU A 44 -0.62 1.37 7.91
C LEU A 44 -0.19 1.42 9.39
N VAL A 45 1.01 0.92 9.71
CA VAL A 45 1.55 0.94 11.08
C VAL A 45 1.70 2.38 11.57
N ARG A 46 2.17 3.29 10.71
CA ARG A 46 2.36 4.70 11.04
C ARG A 46 1.05 5.44 11.25
N ALA A 47 0.04 5.20 10.40
CA ALA A 47 -1.30 5.77 10.55
C ALA A 47 -1.95 5.33 11.87
N ARG A 48 -1.85 4.04 12.21
CA ARG A 48 -2.31 3.52 13.50
C ARG A 48 -1.59 4.17 14.67
N SER A 49 -0.25 4.23 14.63
CA SER A 49 0.54 4.80 15.73
C SER A 49 0.32 6.30 15.93
N ARG A 50 0.07 7.07 14.87
CA ARG A 50 -0.03 8.54 14.95
C ARG A 50 -1.44 9.05 15.15
N PHE A 51 -2.42 8.36 14.56
CA PHE A 51 -3.80 8.85 14.46
C PHE A 51 -4.83 7.87 15.02
N ASP A 52 -4.39 6.71 15.52
CA ASP A 52 -5.27 5.61 15.94
C ASP A 52 -6.20 5.14 14.79
N LEU A 53 -5.74 5.30 13.55
CA LEU A 53 -6.46 4.86 12.36
C LEU A 53 -6.08 3.43 12.01
N HIS A 54 -7.06 2.53 12.08
CA HIS A 54 -6.92 1.12 11.72
C HIS A 54 -8.11 0.72 10.85
N PRO A 55 -7.94 0.53 9.53
CA PRO A 55 -9.08 0.27 8.64
C PRO A 55 -9.58 -1.16 8.81
N GLY A 56 -10.89 -1.38 8.71
CA GLY A 56 -11.45 -2.74 8.63
C GLY A 56 -11.29 -3.39 7.25
N VAL A 57 -11.17 -2.57 6.19
CA VAL A 57 -11.01 -3.02 4.79
C VAL A 57 -9.92 -2.20 4.12
N LEU A 58 -9.05 -2.83 3.33
CA LEU A 58 -8.03 -2.15 2.52
C LEU A 58 -8.21 -2.45 1.03
N ALA A 59 -8.44 -1.42 0.23
CA ALA A 59 -8.45 -1.51 -1.22
C ALA A 59 -7.08 -1.09 -1.81
N ALA A 60 -6.56 -1.87 -2.74
CA ALA A 60 -5.30 -1.59 -3.42
C ALA A 60 -5.24 -2.29 -4.79
N ASP A 61 -4.23 -1.91 -5.59
CA ASP A 61 -4.00 -2.52 -6.90
C ASP A 61 -3.53 -3.99 -6.82
N THR A 62 -3.72 -4.76 -7.90
CA THR A 62 -3.25 -6.14 -8.07
C THR A 62 -1.77 -6.33 -7.72
N ALA A 63 -0.93 -5.31 -7.89
CA ALA A 63 0.48 -5.37 -7.50
C ALA A 63 0.69 -5.76 -6.01
N TYR A 64 -0.29 -5.45 -5.14
CA TYR A 64 -0.30 -5.75 -3.71
C TYR A 64 -0.94 -7.11 -3.36
N GLY A 65 -1.53 -7.81 -4.33
CA GLY A 65 -2.30 -9.04 -4.13
C GLY A 65 -1.50 -10.32 -3.95
N GLY A 66 -0.25 -10.23 -3.50
CA GLY A 66 0.60 -11.41 -3.25
C GLY A 66 0.22 -12.13 -1.96
N ALA A 67 0.34 -13.47 -1.94
CA ALA A 67 -0.09 -14.31 -0.81
C ALA A 67 0.46 -13.84 0.55
N ASP A 68 1.75 -13.49 0.64
CA ASP A 68 2.36 -13.01 1.88
C ASP A 68 1.78 -11.68 2.36
N MET A 69 1.37 -10.80 1.45
CA MET A 69 0.75 -9.52 1.79
C MET A 69 -0.70 -9.71 2.24
N LEU A 70 -1.46 -10.54 1.54
CA LEU A 70 -2.85 -10.86 1.89
C LEU A 70 -2.92 -11.59 3.24
N GLY A 71 -2.04 -12.56 3.48
CA GLY A 71 -1.94 -13.26 4.76
C GLY A 71 -1.59 -12.32 5.90
N TRP A 72 -0.64 -11.40 5.70
CA TRP A 72 -0.30 -10.39 6.72
C TRP A 72 -1.49 -9.47 7.06
N LEU A 73 -2.27 -9.03 6.06
CA LEU A 73 -3.46 -8.20 6.29
C LEU A 73 -4.51 -8.93 7.13
N VAL A 74 -4.82 -10.17 6.76
CA VAL A 74 -5.88 -10.95 7.43
C VAL A 74 -5.42 -11.44 8.80
N GLU A 75 -4.31 -12.15 8.88
CA GLU A 75 -3.91 -12.90 10.07
C GLU A 75 -3.24 -12.01 11.13
N GLU A 76 -2.50 -10.98 10.73
CA GLU A 76 -1.74 -10.14 11.66
C GLU A 76 -2.40 -8.78 11.92
N GLN A 77 -3.08 -8.21 10.92
CA GLN A 77 -3.69 -6.89 11.05
C GLN A 77 -5.21 -6.93 11.26
N ASP A 78 -5.88 -8.06 11.03
CA ASP A 78 -7.35 -8.16 11.07
C ASP A 78 -8.00 -7.14 10.11
N ILE A 79 -7.45 -7.03 8.90
CA ILE A 79 -7.91 -6.15 7.82
C ILE A 79 -8.38 -7.01 6.65
N GLU A 80 -9.61 -6.79 6.19
CA GLU A 80 -10.14 -7.46 5.01
C GLU A 80 -9.55 -6.87 3.71
N PRO A 81 -8.85 -7.65 2.88
CA PRO A 81 -8.29 -7.14 1.64
C PRO A 81 -9.35 -7.07 0.53
N HIS A 82 -9.58 -5.87 0.00
CA HIS A 82 -10.27 -5.65 -1.26
C HIS A 82 -9.25 -5.46 -2.39
N ILE A 83 -8.45 -6.50 -2.63
CA ILE A 83 -7.28 -6.47 -3.53
C ILE A 83 -7.35 -7.68 -4.47
N PRO A 84 -7.23 -7.50 -5.80
CA PRO A 84 -7.18 -8.64 -6.71
C PRO A 84 -5.97 -9.53 -6.43
N VAL A 85 -6.19 -10.84 -6.32
CA VAL A 85 -5.14 -11.83 -6.09
C VAL A 85 -4.25 -11.95 -7.33
N PHE A 86 -2.93 -12.04 -7.12
CA PHE A 86 -1.95 -12.32 -8.16
C PHE A 86 -0.91 -13.33 -7.66
N ASP A 87 -0.63 -14.33 -8.50
CA ASP A 87 0.42 -15.34 -8.31
C ASP A 87 1.69 -14.94 -9.07
#